data_AF-A0A4S3FF91-F1
#
_entry.id   AF-A0A4S3FF91-F1
#
_cell.length_a   1.000
_cell.length_b   1.000
_cell.length_c   1.000
_cell.angle_alpha   90.00
_cell.angle_beta   90.00
_cell.angle_gamma   90.00
#
_symmetry.space_group_name_H-M   'P 1'
#
loop_
_entity.id
_entity.type
_entity.pdbx_description
1 polymer ?
#
loop_
_entity_poly.entity_id
_entity_poly.type
_entity_poly.pdbx_seq_one_letter_code
_entity_poly.pdbx_strand_id
1 'polypeptide(L)'
;MNYMNEYRKLKAFGNQIKTEANRDLAESVRDLKLLQHIETTLDALDVRCLQLRQVNLAADHFINLASQADVPPSNADVDLVALFENARDAVGDAYDRWSVKHLCAVNAPELTEEDGIVDGYALLLTEVAALHDKLNTLSWIIREQEADQDKMVPGEFSNADDLFAAMGV
;
A
#
# COMPACT_ATOMS: atom_id res chain seq x y z
N MET A 1 -23.54 -58.97 -25.46
CA MET A 1 -23.98 -57.72 -24.81
C MET A 1 -23.02 -57.45 -23.65
N ASN A 2 -22.22 -56.37 -23.71
CA ASN A 2 -21.02 -56.21 -22.87
C ASN A 2 -21.34 -55.44 -21.57
N TYR A 3 -22.05 -56.11 -20.67
CA TYR A 3 -22.54 -55.57 -19.38
C TYR A 3 -21.43 -54.97 -18.50
N MET A 4 -20.19 -55.41 -18.66
CA MET A 4 -19.04 -54.90 -17.90
C MET A 4 -18.67 -53.47 -18.27
N ASN A 5 -18.89 -53.07 -19.54
CA ASN A 5 -18.59 -51.72 -20.02
C ASN A 5 -19.66 -50.72 -19.55
N GLU A 6 -20.92 -51.12 -19.55
CA GLU A 6 -22.03 -50.30 -19.04
C GLU A 6 -21.92 -50.07 -17.52
N TYR A 7 -21.54 -51.09 -16.75
CA TYR A 7 -21.32 -50.96 -15.31
C TYR A 7 -20.20 -49.95 -14.96
N ARG A 8 -19.11 -49.95 -15.73
CA ARG A 8 -18.00 -48.98 -15.55
C ARG A 8 -18.44 -47.55 -15.86
N LYS A 9 -19.23 -47.35 -16.92
CA LYS A 9 -19.80 -46.04 -17.27
C LYS A 9 -20.77 -45.54 -16.20
N LEU A 10 -21.63 -46.42 -15.68
CA LEU A 10 -22.57 -46.09 -14.61
C LEU A 10 -21.83 -45.71 -13.30
N LYS A 11 -20.76 -46.44 -12.97
CA LYS A 11 -19.91 -46.13 -11.81
C LYS A 11 -19.17 -44.80 -11.97
N ALA A 12 -18.63 -44.52 -13.16
CA ALA A 12 -17.97 -43.25 -13.46
C ALA A 12 -18.96 -42.08 -13.36
N PHE A 13 -20.17 -42.23 -13.89
CA PHE A 13 -21.24 -41.25 -13.78
C PHE A 13 -21.69 -41.02 -12.34
N GLY A 14 -21.86 -42.10 -11.55
CA GLY A 14 -22.18 -41.98 -10.12
C GLY A 14 -21.08 -41.29 -9.31
N ASN A 15 -19.81 -41.51 -9.65
CA ASN A 15 -18.70 -40.78 -9.05
C ASN A 15 -18.69 -39.31 -9.46
N GLN A 16 -18.98 -39.00 -10.72
CA GLN A 16 -19.06 -37.62 -11.21
C GLN A 16 -20.20 -36.85 -10.56
N ILE A 17 -21.40 -37.44 -10.43
CA ILE A 17 -22.51 -36.86 -9.67
C ILE A 17 -22.12 -36.64 -8.21
N LYS A 18 -21.42 -37.59 -7.58
CA LYS A 18 -20.95 -37.45 -6.20
C LYS A 18 -19.95 -36.31 -6.05
N THR A 19 -19.08 -36.10 -7.04
CA THR A 19 -18.12 -34.99 -7.05
C THR A 19 -18.81 -33.64 -7.28
N GLU A 20 -19.72 -33.54 -8.23
CA GLU A 20 -20.48 -32.30 -8.52
C GLU A 20 -21.46 -31.96 -7.39
N ALA A 21 -22.21 -32.93 -6.86
CA ALA A 21 -23.10 -32.73 -5.72
C ALA A 21 -22.32 -32.35 -4.46
N ASN A 22 -21.13 -32.92 -4.24
CA ASN A 22 -20.26 -32.50 -3.14
C ASN A 22 -19.59 -31.14 -3.39
N ARG A 23 -19.46 -30.68 -4.62
CA ARG A 23 -18.92 -29.35 -4.94
C ARG A 23 -19.93 -28.27 -4.53
N ASP A 24 -21.20 -28.45 -4.92
CA ASP A 24 -22.32 -27.58 -4.50
C ASP A 24 -22.65 -27.74 -3.00
N LEU A 25 -22.43 -28.94 -2.41
CA LEU A 25 -22.63 -29.16 -0.97
C LEU A 25 -21.45 -28.68 -0.11
N ALA A 26 -20.22 -28.64 -0.62
CA ALA A 26 -19.06 -28.08 0.08
C ALA A 26 -19.10 -26.56 0.12
N GLU A 27 -19.65 -25.91 -0.92
CA GLU A 27 -19.97 -24.47 -0.89
C GLU A 27 -21.16 -24.15 0.04
N SER A 28 -22.15 -25.04 0.15
CA SER A 28 -23.38 -24.77 0.93
C SER A 28 -23.29 -24.97 2.45
N VAL A 29 -22.10 -25.28 2.99
CA VAL A 29 -21.85 -25.25 4.45
C VAL A 29 -20.64 -24.37 4.80
N ARG A 30 -20.42 -23.27 4.07
CA ARG A 30 -19.57 -22.20 4.61
C ARG A 30 -20.28 -21.54 5.79
N ASP A 31 -19.54 -21.34 6.89
CA ASP A 31 -20.09 -20.66 8.07
C ASP A 31 -20.58 -19.27 7.66
N LEU A 32 -21.86 -18.98 7.90
CA LEU A 32 -22.46 -17.66 7.63
C LEU A 32 -21.67 -16.53 8.31
N LYS A 33 -21.03 -16.81 9.46
CA LYS A 33 -20.16 -15.85 10.13
C LYS A 33 -18.90 -15.56 9.33
N LEU A 34 -18.29 -16.57 8.72
CA LEU A 34 -17.12 -16.40 7.87
C LEU A 34 -17.46 -15.53 6.67
N LEU A 35 -18.57 -15.82 5.99
CA LEU A 35 -19.05 -15.01 4.87
C LEU A 35 -19.29 -13.55 5.28
N GLN A 36 -19.95 -13.33 6.42
CA GLN A 36 -20.15 -11.99 6.97
C GLN A 36 -18.82 -11.28 7.28
N HIS A 37 -17.83 -12.00 7.81
CA HIS A 37 -16.51 -11.45 8.09
C HIS A 37 -15.75 -11.10 6.81
N ILE A 38 -15.88 -11.91 5.74
CA ILE A 38 -15.33 -11.61 4.42
C ILE A 38 -15.92 -10.31 3.89
N GLU A 39 -17.25 -10.19 3.82
CA GLU A 39 -17.94 -8.98 3.35
C GLU A 39 -17.52 -7.73 4.15
N THR A 40 -17.54 -7.83 5.48
CA THR A 40 -17.14 -6.72 6.36
C THR A 40 -15.69 -6.31 6.13
N THR A 41 -14.81 -7.28 5.85
CA THR A 41 -13.39 -7.01 5.57
C THR A 41 -13.21 -6.34 4.21
N LEU A 42 -13.90 -6.82 3.18
CA LEU A 42 -13.87 -6.21 1.85
C LEU A 42 -14.36 -4.76 1.88
N ASP A 43 -15.49 -4.49 2.54
CA ASP A 43 -16.01 -3.13 2.71
C ASP A 43 -14.99 -2.21 3.39
N ALA A 44 -14.32 -2.72 4.44
CA ALA A 44 -13.29 -1.97 5.13
C ALA A 44 -12.07 -1.71 4.25
N LEU A 45 -11.66 -2.69 3.43
CA LEU A 45 -10.56 -2.54 2.47
C LEU A 45 -10.90 -1.51 1.39
N ASP A 46 -12.11 -1.56 0.83
CA ASP A 46 -12.57 -0.63 -0.21
C ASP A 46 -12.60 0.81 0.29
N VAL A 47 -13.15 1.04 1.49
CA VAL A 47 -13.13 2.37 2.12
C VAL A 47 -11.71 2.88 2.31
N ARG A 48 -10.78 2.01 2.73
CA ARG A 48 -9.37 2.39 2.93
C ARG A 48 -8.65 2.67 1.61
N CYS A 49 -8.86 1.85 0.60
CA CYS A 49 -8.34 2.06 -0.75
C CYS A 49 -8.83 3.41 -1.32
N LEU A 50 -10.13 3.72 -1.17
CA LEU A 50 -10.68 4.99 -1.63
C LEU A 50 -10.03 6.18 -0.92
N GLN A 51 -9.86 6.10 0.41
CA GLN A 51 -9.18 7.15 1.18
C GLN A 51 -7.73 7.33 0.72
N LEU A 52 -6.97 6.25 0.57
CA LEU A 52 -5.59 6.32 0.12
C LEU A 52 -5.47 6.87 -1.31
N ARG A 53 -6.36 6.49 -2.22
CA ARG A 53 -6.41 7.08 -3.57
C ARG A 53 -6.61 8.59 -3.54
N GLN A 54 -7.51 9.09 -2.70
CA GLN A 54 -7.73 10.53 -2.54
C GLN A 54 -6.46 11.23 -2.05
N VAL A 55 -5.78 10.64 -1.07
CA VAL A 55 -4.51 11.18 -0.55
C VAL A 55 -3.40 11.09 -1.62
N ASN A 56 -3.32 9.99 -2.37
CA ASN A 56 -2.39 9.80 -3.47
C ASN A 56 -2.57 10.86 -4.58
N LEU A 57 -3.82 11.20 -4.92
CA LEU A 57 -4.13 12.25 -5.88
C LEU A 57 -3.75 13.64 -5.35
N ALA A 58 -3.99 13.89 -4.06
CA ALA A 58 -3.58 15.14 -3.43
C ALA A 58 -2.04 15.25 -3.41
N ALA A 59 -1.33 14.17 -3.11
CA ALA A 59 0.12 14.13 -3.14
C ALA A 59 0.67 14.42 -4.56
N ASP A 60 0.08 13.86 -5.61
CA ASP A 60 0.46 14.21 -7.00
C ASP A 60 0.28 15.69 -7.29
N HIS A 61 -0.83 16.27 -6.82
CA HIS A 61 -1.08 17.70 -6.99
C HIS A 61 0.01 18.54 -6.31
N PHE A 62 0.40 18.20 -5.08
CA PHE A 62 1.46 18.91 -4.37
C PHE A 62 2.85 18.67 -4.96
N ILE A 63 3.15 17.48 -5.47
CA ILE A 63 4.41 17.20 -6.19
C ILE A 63 4.51 18.09 -7.42
N ASN A 64 3.44 18.19 -8.20
CA ASN A 64 3.40 19.05 -9.38
C ASN A 64 3.57 20.53 -9.01
N LEU A 65 2.92 21.00 -7.95
CA LEU A 65 3.09 22.38 -7.46
C LEU A 65 4.52 22.64 -7.00
N ALA A 66 5.08 21.77 -6.16
CA ALA A 66 6.43 21.90 -5.63
C ALA A 66 7.49 21.84 -6.74
N SER A 67 7.26 21.07 -7.80
CA SER A 67 8.17 20.98 -8.95
C SER A 67 8.14 22.21 -9.87
N GLN A 68 7.06 23.00 -9.85
CA GLN A 68 6.85 24.14 -10.75
C GLN A 68 7.07 25.50 -10.08
N ALA A 69 6.84 25.58 -8.78
CA ALA A 69 7.04 26.79 -8.01
C ALA A 69 8.40 26.75 -7.31
N ASP A 70 9.07 27.90 -7.20
CA ASP A 70 9.98 28.11 -6.07
C ASP A 70 9.10 28.04 -4.81
N VAL A 71 9.15 26.91 -4.09
CA VAL A 71 8.43 26.79 -2.83
C VAL A 71 8.88 27.96 -1.95
N PRO A 72 7.93 28.77 -1.44
CA PRO A 72 8.29 29.93 -0.65
C PRO A 72 9.21 29.48 0.49
N PRO A 73 10.29 30.23 0.78
CA PRO A 73 11.23 29.89 1.83
C PRO A 73 10.45 29.53 3.09
N SER A 74 10.81 28.40 3.70
CA SER A 74 10.15 27.88 4.89
C SER A 74 9.89 29.03 5.87
N ASN A 75 8.62 29.40 6.05
CA ASN A 75 8.22 30.42 7.02
C ASN A 75 8.30 29.79 8.42
N ALA A 76 9.54 29.57 8.89
CA ALA A 76 10.10 29.39 10.23
C ALA A 76 9.35 28.67 11.38
N ASP A 77 8.13 28.15 11.23
CA ASP A 77 7.41 27.48 12.33
C ASP A 77 7.21 25.97 12.12
N VAL A 78 7.38 25.45 10.89
CA VAL A 78 7.19 24.02 10.60
C VAL A 78 8.28 23.50 9.67
N ASP A 79 9.03 22.51 10.16
CA ASP A 79 9.94 21.70 9.34
C ASP A 79 9.12 20.76 8.45
N LEU A 80 8.89 21.19 7.20
CA LEU A 80 8.10 20.45 6.23
C LEU A 80 8.79 19.15 5.81
N VAL A 81 10.12 19.16 5.71
CA VAL A 81 10.91 17.98 5.37
C VAL A 81 10.70 16.90 6.43
N ALA A 82 10.90 17.23 7.70
CA ALA A 82 10.68 16.30 8.80
C ALA A 82 9.22 15.84 8.86
N LEU A 83 8.26 16.72 8.56
CA LEU A 83 6.85 16.34 8.51
C LEU A 83 6.57 15.26 7.45
N PHE A 84 7.09 15.42 6.23
CA PHE A 84 6.91 14.44 5.16
C PHE A 84 7.72 13.15 5.40
N GLU A 85 8.90 13.22 6.00
CA GLU A 85 9.67 12.03 6.40
C GLU A 85 8.95 11.22 7.48
N ASN A 86 8.47 11.88 8.54
CA ASN A 86 7.70 11.21 9.58
C ASN A 86 6.40 10.59 9.03
N ALA A 87 5.73 11.28 8.11
CA ALA A 87 4.54 10.74 7.45
C ALA A 87 4.90 9.53 6.56
N ARG A 88 5.99 9.60 5.79
CA ARG A 88 6.50 8.48 4.98
C ARG A 88 6.77 7.26 5.86
N ASP A 89 7.47 7.45 6.97
CA ASP A 89 7.84 6.36 7.88
C ASP A 89 6.60 5.74 8.53
N ALA A 90 5.61 6.56 8.92
CA ALA A 90 4.33 6.07 9.43
C ALA A 90 3.52 5.27 8.36
N VAL A 91 3.63 5.65 7.09
CA VAL A 91 3.07 4.90 5.96
C VAL A 91 3.83 3.59 5.74
N GLY A 92 5.15 3.58 5.91
CA GLY A 92 5.98 2.37 5.93
C GLY A 92 5.54 1.37 7.00
N ASP A 93 5.38 1.84 8.25
CA ASP A 93 4.85 1.02 9.34
C ASP A 93 3.44 0.48 9.05
N ALA A 94 2.62 1.27 8.34
CA ALA A 94 1.31 0.82 7.92
C ALA A 94 1.39 -0.28 6.86
N TYR A 95 2.30 -0.15 5.88
CA TYR A 95 2.57 -1.16 4.87
C TYR A 95 2.89 -2.50 5.52
N ASP A 96 3.85 -2.53 6.45
CA ASP A 96 4.27 -3.75 7.14
C ASP A 96 3.10 -4.44 7.87
N ARG A 97 2.27 -3.66 8.58
CA ARG A 97 1.07 -4.19 9.25
C ARG A 97 0.07 -4.79 8.28
N TRP A 98 -0.13 -4.17 7.12
CA TRP A 98 -1.04 -4.68 6.09
C TRP A 98 -0.45 -5.88 5.35
N SER A 99 0.87 -5.94 5.16
CA SER A 99 1.56 -7.08 4.55
C SER A 99 1.43 -8.33 5.40
N VAL A 100 1.51 -8.20 6.72
CA VAL A 100 1.24 -9.33 7.63
C VAL A 100 -0.19 -9.85 7.46
N LYS A 101 -1.18 -8.96 7.37
CA LYS A 101 -2.59 -9.35 7.17
C LYS A 101 -2.83 -9.99 5.80
N HIS A 102 -2.22 -9.44 4.75
CA HIS A 102 -2.21 -10.04 3.41
C HIS A 102 -1.64 -11.45 3.44
N LEU A 103 -0.49 -11.65 4.09
CA LEU A 103 0.12 -12.96 4.22
C LEU A 103 -0.75 -13.92 5.04
N CYS A 104 -1.41 -13.46 6.10
CA CYS A 104 -2.39 -14.26 6.82
C CYS A 104 -3.55 -14.69 5.92
N ALA A 105 -4.09 -13.79 5.09
CA ALA A 105 -5.16 -14.10 4.16
C ALA A 105 -4.74 -15.12 3.10
N VAL A 106 -3.53 -14.98 2.53
CA VAL A 106 -2.95 -15.93 1.56
C VAL A 106 -2.83 -17.34 2.15
N ASN A 107 -2.51 -17.44 3.44
CA ASN A 107 -2.31 -18.72 4.11
C ASN A 107 -3.56 -19.27 4.82
N ALA A 108 -4.71 -18.59 4.72
CA ALA A 108 -5.94 -19.00 5.38
C ALA A 108 -6.67 -20.08 4.56
N PRO A 109 -6.71 -21.34 5.00
CA PRO A 109 -7.29 -22.45 4.21
C PRO A 109 -8.82 -22.33 4.03
N GLU A 110 -9.48 -21.54 4.87
CA GLU A 110 -10.91 -21.25 4.78
C GLU A 110 -11.27 -20.19 3.74
N LEU A 111 -10.29 -19.44 3.22
CA LEU A 111 -10.49 -18.44 2.17
C LEU A 111 -10.26 -19.04 0.80
N THR A 112 -11.12 -18.72 -0.15
CA THR A 112 -10.97 -19.09 -1.56
C THR A 112 -10.56 -17.88 -2.39
N GLU A 113 -10.04 -18.11 -3.59
CA GLU A 113 -9.70 -17.03 -4.53
C GLU A 113 -10.92 -16.13 -4.85
N GLU A 114 -12.11 -16.74 -4.92
CA GLU A 114 -13.36 -16.03 -5.19
C GLU A 114 -13.81 -15.09 -4.07
N ASP A 115 -13.27 -15.25 -2.84
CA ASP A 115 -13.59 -14.37 -1.72
C ASP A 115 -12.94 -12.98 -1.86
N GLY A 116 -11.97 -12.80 -2.78
CA GLY A 116 -11.39 -11.50 -3.13
C GLY A 116 -10.55 -10.81 -2.04
N ILE A 117 -10.42 -11.39 -0.84
CA ILE A 117 -9.71 -10.79 0.30
C ILE A 117 -8.23 -10.56 -0.02
N VAL A 118 -7.58 -11.55 -0.66
CA VAL A 118 -6.17 -11.47 -1.05
C VAL A 118 -5.96 -10.30 -2.01
N ASP A 119 -6.78 -10.21 -3.05
CA ASP A 119 -6.72 -9.13 -4.04
C ASP A 119 -7.01 -7.76 -3.41
N GLY A 120 -7.97 -7.68 -2.48
CA GLY A 120 -8.29 -6.45 -1.75
C GLY A 120 -7.11 -5.94 -0.93
N TYR A 121 -6.40 -6.84 -0.24
CA TYR A 121 -5.17 -6.48 0.48
C TYR A 121 -4.02 -6.11 -0.47
N ALA A 122 -3.87 -6.81 -1.60
CA ALA A 122 -2.84 -6.49 -2.59
C ALA A 122 -3.05 -5.10 -3.20
N LEU A 123 -4.31 -4.74 -3.49
CA LEU A 123 -4.68 -3.41 -3.95
C LEU A 123 -4.38 -2.35 -2.88
N LEU A 124 -4.75 -2.60 -1.63
CA LEU A 124 -4.44 -1.70 -0.51
C LEU A 124 -2.94 -1.46 -0.39
N LEU A 125 -2.13 -2.52 -0.43
CA LEU A 125 -0.67 -2.43 -0.35
C LEU A 125 -0.09 -1.61 -1.52
N THR A 126 -0.65 -1.75 -2.71
CA THR A 126 -0.26 -0.95 -3.87
C THR A 126 -0.48 0.55 -3.63
N GLU A 127 -1.64 0.92 -3.08
CA GLU A 127 -1.96 2.32 -2.77
C GLU A 127 -1.10 2.89 -1.63
N VAL A 128 -0.80 2.08 -0.61
CA VAL A 128 0.09 2.46 0.50
C VAL A 128 1.53 2.68 0.01
N ALA A 129 2.05 1.77 -0.82
CA ALA A 129 3.39 1.92 -1.41
C ALA A 129 3.48 3.16 -2.30
N ALA A 130 2.46 3.41 -3.13
CA ALA A 130 2.41 4.62 -3.94
C ALA A 130 2.44 5.89 -3.07
N LEU A 131 1.73 5.91 -1.94
CA LEU A 131 1.73 7.06 -1.04
C LEU A 131 3.11 7.26 -0.40
N HIS A 132 3.76 6.18 0.05
CA HIS A 132 5.11 6.23 0.60
C HIS A 132 6.09 6.89 -0.39
N ASP A 133 6.07 6.46 -1.65
CA ASP A 133 6.97 6.97 -2.68
C ASP A 133 6.71 8.44 -3.01
N LYS A 134 5.44 8.85 -3.00
CA LYS A 134 5.06 10.25 -3.21
C LYS A 134 5.49 11.15 -2.06
N LEU A 135 5.34 10.71 -0.81
CA LEU A 135 5.83 11.45 0.36
C LEU A 135 7.35 11.56 0.34
N ASN A 136 8.06 10.50 -0.06
CA ASN A 136 9.50 10.54 -0.25
C ASN A 136 9.91 11.53 -1.35
N THR A 137 9.17 11.55 -2.45
CA THR A 137 9.39 12.51 -3.55
C THR A 137 9.18 13.95 -3.10
N LEU A 138 8.12 14.24 -2.33
CA LEU A 138 7.88 15.56 -1.76
C LEU A 138 9.01 16.01 -0.84
N SER A 139 9.46 15.13 0.06
CA SER A 139 10.58 15.40 0.96
C SER A 139 11.85 15.76 0.18
N TRP A 140 12.12 15.03 -0.90
CA TRP A 140 13.28 15.29 -1.76
C TRP A 140 13.19 16.65 -2.47
N ILE A 141 12.05 16.97 -3.11
CA ILE A 141 11.86 18.25 -3.81
C ILE A 141 12.06 19.43 -2.85
N ILE A 142 11.48 19.36 -1.66
CA ILE A 142 11.58 20.43 -0.67
C ILE A 142 13.03 20.60 -0.20
N ARG A 143 13.74 19.50 0.07
CA ARG A 143 15.16 19.56 0.44
C ARG A 143 16.03 20.19 -0.65
N GLU A 144 15.78 19.86 -1.90
CA GLU A 144 16.52 20.44 -3.02
C GLU A 144 16.31 21.95 -3.07
N GLN A 145 15.07 22.41 -2.89
CA GLN A 145 14.74 23.83 -2.88
C GLN A 145 15.31 24.56 -1.67
N GLU A 146 15.34 23.94 -0.49
CA GLU A 146 16.01 24.50 0.70
C GLU A 146 17.52 24.64 0.45
N ALA A 147 18.16 23.66 -0.19
CA ALA A 147 19.58 23.70 -0.53
C ALA A 147 19.90 24.79 -1.56
N ASP A 148 19.05 25.00 -2.57
CA ASP A 148 19.20 26.07 -3.57
C ASP A 148 19.04 27.47 -2.96
N GLN A 149 18.26 27.60 -1.88
CA GLN A 149 18.05 28.86 -1.16
C GLN A 149 19.16 29.14 -0.13
N ASP A 150 20.00 28.15 0.17
CA ASP A 150 21.06 28.25 1.14
C ASP A 150 22.15 29.20 0.60
N LYS A 151 22.27 30.38 1.22
CA LYS A 151 23.18 31.41 0.75
C LYS A 151 24.61 30.99 1.03
N MET A 152 25.41 30.78 -0.02
CA MET A 152 26.86 30.65 0.12
C MET A 152 27.41 31.88 0.84
N VAL A 153 28.21 31.68 1.89
CA VAL A 153 28.94 32.77 2.55
C VAL A 153 30.00 33.27 1.54
N PRO A 154 29.88 34.51 1.02
CA PRO A 154 30.83 35.00 0.03
C PRO A 154 32.18 35.28 0.70
N GLY A 155 33.26 34.66 0.20
CA GLY A 155 34.63 34.92 0.66
C GLY A 155 35.62 33.84 0.27
N GLU A 156 36.89 34.21 0.13
CA GLU A 156 38.01 33.26 0.17
C GLU A 156 38.53 33.22 1.61
N PHE A 157 38.43 32.06 2.25
CA PHE A 157 38.93 31.86 3.61
C PHE A 157 40.36 31.33 3.56
N SER A 158 41.27 31.99 4.28
CA SER A 158 42.70 31.62 4.25
C SER A 158 43.01 30.42 5.16
N ASN A 159 42.11 30.12 6.11
CA ASN A 159 42.20 29.02 7.06
C ASN A 159 40.79 28.68 7.60
N ALA A 160 40.70 27.58 8.35
CA ALA A 160 39.43 27.08 8.89
C ALA A 160 38.84 27.98 9.99
N ASP A 161 39.68 28.68 10.76
CA ASP A 161 39.22 29.57 11.83
C ASP A 161 38.47 30.78 11.26
N ASP A 162 38.94 31.32 10.13
CA ASP A 162 38.27 32.42 9.41
C ASP A 162 36.90 31.99 8.84
N LEU A 163 36.78 30.73 8.41
CA LEU A 163 35.51 30.16 7.94
C LEU A 163 34.51 30.02 9.10
N PHE A 164 34.93 29.44 10.23
CA PHE A 164 34.06 29.26 11.40
C PHE A 164 33.61 30.61 11.99
N ALA A 165 34.53 31.58 12.07
CA ALA A 165 34.19 32.94 12.48
C ALA A 165 33.16 33.61 11.56
N ALA A 166 33.25 33.39 10.24
CA ALA A 166 32.28 33.90 9.28
C ALA A 166 30.91 33.19 9.34
N MET A 167 30.89 31.93 9.77
CA MET A 167 29.67 31.16 10.03
C MET A 167 29.05 31.45 11.42
N GLY A 168 29.74 32.20 12.28
CA GLY A 168 29.26 32.55 13.61
C GLY A 168 29.33 31.40 14.63
N VAL A 169 30.24 30.44 14.42
CA VAL A 169 30.46 29.26 15.26
C VAL A 169 31.84 29.30 15.91
#